data_AF-J5KMH9-F1
#
_entry.id   AF-J5KMH9-F1
#
_cell.length_a   1.000
_cell.length_b   1.000
_cell.length_c   1.000
_cell.angle_alpha   90.00
_cell.angle_beta   90.00
_cell.angle_gamma   90.00
#
_symmetry.space_group_name_H-M   'P 1'
#
loop_
_entity.id
_entity.type
_entity.pdbx_description
1 polymer ?
#
loop_
_entity_poly.entity_id
_entity_poly.type
_entity_poly.pdbx_seq_one_letter_code
_entity_poly.pdbx_strand_id
1 'polypeptide(L)'
;MWNDTEIDEFIKCNDPEFFKVLDMLHKIFKLDYVRSLILEKIGGAYIDMDVELISPFINQIDRNKIYIIGASSADEVVQNSLMISPPSEFWARFLTYSRKNIIENLEAVRAYPNYEEKLRGTIVRKTVGPIALSEFIEQDKENVEILPANLFNNSQGICFTKHHQTGIWGFID
;
A
#
# COMPACT_ATOMS: atom_id res chain seq x y z
N MET A 1 10.58 -5.85 -11.79
CA MET A 1 9.36 -6.50 -11.29
C MET A 1 9.80 -7.37 -10.14
N TRP A 2 9.18 -7.22 -8.96
CA TRP A 2 9.54 -7.97 -7.77
C TRP A 2 8.78 -9.29 -7.75
N ASN A 3 9.46 -10.39 -7.47
CA ASN A 3 8.85 -11.70 -7.25
C ASN A 3 8.79 -12.07 -5.75
N ASP A 4 8.07 -13.14 -5.41
CA ASP A 4 7.86 -13.57 -4.03
C ASP A 4 9.17 -13.85 -3.27
N THR A 5 10.18 -14.41 -3.94
CA THR A 5 11.49 -14.68 -3.32
C THR A 5 12.23 -13.40 -3.01
N GLU A 6 12.26 -12.46 -3.96
CA GLU A 6 12.89 -11.14 -3.77
C GLU A 6 12.19 -10.35 -2.66
N ILE A 7 10.86 -10.44 -2.56
CA ILE A 7 10.07 -9.82 -1.49
C ILE A 7 10.45 -10.42 -0.13
N ASP A 8 10.47 -11.75 -0.01
CA ASP A 8 10.85 -12.43 1.22
C ASP A 8 12.27 -12.07 1.67
N GLU A 9 13.23 -12.12 0.75
CA GLU A 9 14.62 -11.78 1.02
C GLU A 9 14.76 -10.31 1.45
N PHE A 10 14.03 -9.41 0.81
CA PHE A 10 14.05 -8.00 1.14
C PHE A 10 13.48 -7.70 2.53
N ILE A 11 12.35 -8.31 2.89
CA ILE A 11 11.79 -8.15 4.23
C ILE A 11 12.71 -8.80 5.27
N LYS A 12 13.24 -10.01 5.03
CA LYS A 12 14.21 -10.66 5.95
C LYS A 12 15.45 -9.79 6.20
N CYS A 13 15.92 -9.09 5.18
CA CYS A 13 17.08 -8.21 5.30
C CYS A 13 16.79 -6.94 6.11
N ASN A 14 15.59 -6.36 5.95
CA ASN A 14 15.27 -5.03 6.48
C ASN A 14 14.38 -5.04 7.74
N ASP A 15 13.62 -6.11 7.97
CA ASP A 15 12.79 -6.35 9.16
C ASP A 15 12.68 -7.86 9.47
N PRO A 16 13.79 -8.50 9.88
CA PRO A 16 13.83 -9.95 10.13
C PRO A 16 12.91 -10.39 11.27
N GLU A 17 12.68 -9.55 12.27
CA GLU A 17 11.83 -9.91 13.40
C GLU A 17 10.36 -9.91 12.99
N PHE A 18 9.89 -8.89 12.26
CA PHE A 18 8.51 -8.86 11.80
C PHE A 18 8.26 -9.80 10.63
N PHE A 19 9.29 -10.15 9.84
CA PHE A 19 9.18 -11.21 8.83
C PHE A 19 8.61 -12.51 9.42
N LYS A 20 9.07 -12.92 10.62
CA LYS A 20 8.58 -14.14 11.29
C LYS A 20 7.08 -14.10 11.55
N VAL A 21 6.54 -12.90 11.82
CA VAL A 21 5.10 -12.69 11.98
C VAL A 21 4.40 -12.83 10.65
N LEU A 22 4.85 -12.06 9.64
CA LEU A 22 4.27 -12.04 8.30
C LEU A 22 4.27 -13.41 7.61
N ASP A 23 5.28 -14.24 7.87
CA ASP A 23 5.42 -15.57 7.27
C ASP A 23 4.37 -16.58 7.78
N MET A 24 3.74 -16.29 8.92
CA MET A 24 2.60 -17.07 9.42
C MET A 24 1.26 -16.60 8.85
N LEU A 25 1.23 -15.48 8.13
CA LEU A 25 0.02 -14.85 7.63
C LEU A 25 -0.19 -15.14 6.15
N HIS A 26 -1.39 -14.85 5.66
CA HIS A 26 -1.66 -14.91 4.24
C HIS A 26 -0.74 -13.93 3.47
N LYS A 27 -0.25 -14.34 2.29
CA LYS A 27 0.75 -13.56 1.52
C LYS A 27 0.35 -12.12 1.22
N ILE A 28 -0.94 -11.84 1.10
CA ILE A 28 -1.44 -10.48 0.85
C ILE A 28 -0.98 -9.46 1.91
N PHE A 29 -0.89 -9.87 3.19
CA PHE A 29 -0.42 -8.97 4.25
C PHE A 29 1.06 -8.62 4.06
N LYS A 30 1.85 -9.59 3.59
CA LYS A 30 3.27 -9.42 3.25
C LYS A 30 3.43 -8.49 2.05
N LEU A 31 2.59 -8.67 1.02
CA LEU A 31 2.59 -7.84 -0.19
C LEU A 31 2.25 -6.38 0.11
N ASP A 32 1.25 -6.10 0.94
CA ASP A 32 0.92 -4.72 1.32
C ASP A 32 1.98 -4.09 2.22
N TYR A 33 2.54 -4.88 3.13
CA TYR A 33 3.59 -4.44 4.04
C TYR A 33 4.86 -4.03 3.30
N VAL A 34 5.30 -4.84 2.32
CA VAL A 34 6.56 -4.59 1.61
C VAL A 34 6.52 -3.31 0.77
N ARG A 35 5.34 -2.88 0.28
CA ARG A 35 5.20 -1.62 -0.48
C ARG A 35 5.76 -0.44 0.31
N SER A 36 5.39 -0.36 1.58
CA SER A 36 5.83 0.71 2.49
C SER A 36 7.28 0.53 2.92
N LEU A 37 7.74 -0.72 3.10
CA LEU A 37 9.14 -1.01 3.44
C LEU A 37 10.11 -0.64 2.30
N ILE A 38 9.71 -0.88 1.05
CA ILE A 38 10.46 -0.43 -0.13
C ILE A 38 10.58 1.09 -0.13
N LEU A 39 9.49 1.80 0.11
CA LEU A 39 9.50 3.27 0.13
C LEU A 39 10.30 3.84 1.30
N GLU A 40 10.33 3.16 2.45
CA GLU A 40 11.17 3.55 3.59
C GLU A 40 12.67 3.38 3.30
N LYS A 41 13.08 2.24 2.72
CA LYS A 41 14.49 1.91 2.51
C LYS A 41 15.09 2.45 1.23
N ILE A 42 14.31 2.43 0.14
CA ILE A 42 14.78 2.74 -1.22
C ILE A 42 14.14 4.03 -1.72
N GLY A 43 12.87 4.27 -1.39
CA GLY A 43 12.07 5.32 -2.00
C GLY A 43 11.77 5.01 -3.48
N GLY A 44 11.62 6.05 -4.29
CA GLY A 44 11.24 5.93 -5.69
C GLY A 44 9.74 5.86 -5.90
N ALA A 45 9.30 5.13 -6.92
CA ALA A 45 7.89 4.94 -7.24
C ALA A 45 7.50 3.47 -7.08
N TYR A 46 6.53 3.20 -6.23
CA TYR A 46 5.81 1.95 -6.16
C TYR A 46 4.54 2.05 -7.02
N ILE A 47 4.34 1.08 -7.90
CA ILE A 47 3.21 1.03 -8.84
C ILE A 47 2.76 -0.43 -8.95
N ASP A 48 1.48 -0.70 -8.70
CA ASP A 48 0.88 -2.01 -8.91
C ASP A 48 0.92 -2.42 -10.38
N MET A 49 1.01 -3.72 -10.65
CA MET A 49 1.23 -4.24 -12.01
C MET A 49 0.04 -4.02 -12.95
N ASP A 50 -1.14 -3.78 -12.41
CA ASP A 50 -2.37 -3.51 -13.13
C ASP A 50 -2.69 -2.00 -13.20
N VAL A 51 -1.71 -1.15 -12.87
CA VAL A 51 -1.75 0.29 -13.14
C VAL A 51 -1.09 0.59 -14.48
N GLU A 52 -1.89 1.05 -15.43
CA GLU A 52 -1.44 1.51 -16.74
C GLU A 52 -1.03 2.98 -16.68
N LEU A 53 0.16 3.29 -17.21
CA LEU A 53 0.64 4.66 -17.38
C LEU A 53 0.19 5.20 -18.76
N ILE A 54 -0.76 6.12 -18.76
CA ILE A 54 -1.36 6.69 -19.99
C ILE A 54 -0.55 7.89 -20.48
N SER A 55 -0.11 8.75 -19.56
CA SER A 55 0.64 9.97 -19.88
C SER A 55 1.84 10.15 -18.95
N PRO A 56 2.99 10.64 -19.44
CA PRO A 56 4.17 10.83 -18.60
C PRO A 56 3.97 11.99 -17.61
N PHE A 57 3.97 11.70 -16.32
CA PHE A 57 3.89 12.71 -15.24
C PHE A 57 5.06 12.65 -14.25
N ILE A 58 5.84 11.57 -14.25
CA ILE A 58 6.96 11.36 -13.31
C ILE A 58 8.03 12.46 -13.40
N ASN A 59 8.17 13.13 -14.54
CA ASN A 59 9.12 14.24 -14.67
C ASN A 59 8.57 15.58 -14.14
N GLN A 60 7.30 15.63 -13.76
CA GLN A 60 6.60 16.83 -13.29
C GLN A 60 6.48 16.88 -11.75
N ILE A 61 6.81 15.79 -11.06
CA ILE A 61 6.72 15.68 -9.60
C ILE A 61 8.02 16.13 -8.92
N ASP A 62 7.91 16.68 -7.72
CA ASP A 62 9.07 17.05 -6.88
C ASP A 62 9.61 15.79 -6.18
N ARG A 63 10.84 15.40 -6.50
CA ARG A 63 11.47 14.19 -5.96
C ARG A 63 11.71 14.23 -4.45
N ASN A 64 11.54 15.37 -3.81
CA ASN A 64 11.67 15.52 -2.35
C ASN A 64 10.33 15.41 -1.61
N LYS A 65 9.22 15.19 -2.32
CA LYS A 65 7.88 15.08 -1.74
C LYS A 65 7.35 13.65 -1.76
N ILE A 66 6.39 13.40 -0.88
CA ILE A 66 5.62 12.17 -0.85
C ILE A 66 4.33 12.41 -1.65
N TYR A 67 4.08 11.54 -2.63
CA TYR A 67 2.85 11.51 -3.41
C TYR A 67 2.16 10.17 -3.21
N ILE A 68 0.87 10.20 -2.90
CA ILE A 68 0.05 9.01 -2.78
C ILE A 68 -1.22 9.23 -3.59
N ILE A 69 -1.63 8.24 -4.35
CA ILE A 69 -2.86 8.35 -5.14
C ILE A 69 -4.10 8.48 -4.25
N GLY A 70 -4.96 9.45 -4.58
CA GLY A 70 -6.25 9.63 -3.93
C GLY A 70 -7.21 8.50 -4.26
N ALA A 71 -8.08 8.19 -3.31
CA ALA A 71 -9.09 7.18 -3.48
C ALA A 71 -10.33 7.67 -4.23
N SER A 72 -11.00 6.75 -4.92
CA SER A 72 -12.32 6.99 -5.51
C SER A 72 -13.47 6.42 -4.66
N SER A 73 -13.18 5.63 -3.62
CA SER A 73 -14.17 5.09 -2.70
C SER A 73 -14.34 6.00 -1.47
N ALA A 74 -15.51 5.91 -0.83
CA ALA A 74 -15.84 6.78 0.31
C ALA A 74 -15.26 6.31 1.66
N ASP A 75 -14.68 5.10 1.71
CA ASP A 75 -14.16 4.49 2.94
C ASP A 75 -12.64 4.60 3.09
N GLU A 76 -11.96 5.23 2.13
CA GLU A 76 -10.52 5.46 2.17
C GLU A 76 -10.21 6.85 1.56
N VAL A 77 -9.12 7.48 2.01
CA VAL A 77 -8.66 8.80 1.52
C VAL A 77 -7.66 8.62 0.39
N VAL A 78 -6.84 7.57 0.49
CA VAL A 78 -5.78 7.23 -0.46
C VAL A 78 -5.80 5.74 -0.82
N GLN A 79 -5.17 5.39 -1.95
CA GLN A 79 -4.84 4.00 -2.29
C GLN A 79 -3.34 3.77 -2.26
N ASN A 80 -2.95 2.52 -2.01
CA ASN A 80 -1.56 2.06 -2.00
C ASN A 80 -1.13 1.41 -3.31
N SER A 81 -1.86 1.64 -4.42
CA SER A 81 -1.54 1.11 -5.74
C SER A 81 -0.53 1.97 -6.51
N LEU A 82 -0.41 3.25 -6.18
CA LEU A 82 0.60 4.16 -6.71
C LEU A 82 1.07 5.12 -5.64
N MET A 83 2.36 5.03 -5.30
CA MET A 83 3.00 5.82 -4.26
C MET A 83 4.39 6.23 -4.71
N ILE A 84 4.76 7.49 -4.53
CA ILE A 84 6.06 8.01 -4.91
C ILE A 84 6.64 8.78 -3.75
N SER A 85 7.87 8.48 -3.36
CA SER A 85 8.46 9.09 -2.18
C SER A 85 9.98 8.98 -2.21
N PRO A 86 10.73 9.97 -1.72
CA PRO A 86 12.09 9.69 -1.24
C PRO A 86 12.02 8.75 -0.03
N PRO A 87 13.12 8.06 0.33
CA PRO A 87 13.24 7.44 1.66
C PRO A 87 12.83 8.44 2.75
N SER A 88 11.92 8.04 3.64
CA SER A 88 11.31 8.97 4.60
C SER A 88 10.87 8.30 5.90
N GLU A 89 11.01 9.03 7.00
CA GLU A 89 10.51 8.68 8.34
C GLU A 89 8.98 8.50 8.37
N PHE A 90 8.25 9.12 7.43
CA PHE A 90 6.82 8.88 7.25
C PHE A 90 6.52 7.38 7.12
N TRP A 91 7.28 6.68 6.27
CA TRP A 91 7.09 5.25 6.06
C TRP A 91 7.54 4.43 7.27
N ALA A 92 8.59 4.84 7.97
CA ALA A 92 9.02 4.18 9.21
C ALA A 92 7.95 4.24 10.30
N ARG A 93 7.28 5.40 10.45
CA ARG A 93 6.13 5.57 11.36
C ARG A 93 4.92 4.78 10.88
N PHE A 94 4.58 4.81 9.60
CA PHE A 94 3.48 4.00 9.06
C PHE A 94 3.74 2.49 9.24
N LEU A 95 4.95 2.01 9.01
CA LEU A 95 5.33 0.62 9.27
C LEU A 95 5.17 0.27 10.75
N THR A 96 5.52 1.18 11.66
CA THR A 96 5.28 0.98 13.11
C THR A 96 3.80 0.89 13.43
N TYR A 97 2.98 1.77 12.85
CA TYR A 97 1.52 1.73 12.95
C TYR A 97 0.97 0.39 12.42
N SER A 98 1.39 -0.02 11.22
CA SER A 98 0.93 -1.26 10.59
C SER A 98 1.33 -2.50 11.39
N ARG A 99 2.58 -2.57 11.90
CA ARG A 99 3.03 -3.68 12.77
C ARG A 99 2.11 -3.81 13.98
N LYS A 100 1.85 -2.69 14.68
CA LYS A 100 0.95 -2.65 15.82
C LYS A 100 -0.45 -3.12 15.44
N ASN A 101 -1.00 -2.60 14.35
CA ASN A 101 -2.34 -2.92 13.88
C ASN A 101 -2.50 -4.41 13.51
N ILE A 102 -1.50 -5.01 12.85
CA ILE A 102 -1.46 -6.45 12.56
C ILE A 102 -1.43 -7.27 13.87
N ILE A 103 -0.59 -6.88 14.84
CA ILE A 103 -0.46 -7.61 16.12
C ILE A 103 -1.75 -7.52 16.94
N GLU A 104 -2.37 -6.34 17.03
CA GLU A 104 -3.62 -6.13 17.77
C GLU A 104 -4.80 -6.89 17.14
N ASN A 105 -4.74 -7.17 15.83
CA ASN A 105 -5.76 -7.91 15.09
C ASN A 105 -5.32 -9.34 14.70
N LEU A 106 -4.31 -9.90 15.37
CA LEU A 106 -3.64 -11.13 14.94
C LEU A 106 -4.58 -12.33 14.78
N GLU A 107 -5.62 -12.44 15.60
CA GLU A 107 -6.63 -13.50 15.49
C GLU A 107 -7.37 -13.42 14.15
N ALA A 108 -7.90 -12.23 13.81
CA ALA A 108 -8.61 -12.02 12.55
C ALA A 108 -7.68 -12.15 11.34
N VAL A 109 -6.45 -11.66 11.44
CA VAL A 109 -5.46 -11.76 10.36
C VAL A 109 -5.05 -13.21 10.09
N ARG A 110 -4.92 -14.06 11.13
CA ARG A 110 -4.65 -15.50 10.97
C ARG A 110 -5.86 -16.26 10.43
N ALA A 111 -7.06 -15.89 10.87
CA ALA A 111 -8.31 -16.48 10.38
C ALA A 111 -8.70 -15.98 8.98
N TYR A 112 -7.94 -15.04 8.39
CA TYR A 112 -8.20 -14.43 7.09
C TYR A 112 -8.68 -15.42 6.02
N PRO A 113 -7.98 -16.54 5.75
CA PRO A 113 -8.38 -17.47 4.68
C PRO A 113 -9.72 -18.18 4.93
N ASN A 114 -10.30 -18.06 6.12
CA ASN A 114 -11.56 -18.71 6.49
C ASN A 114 -12.77 -17.76 6.40
N TYR A 115 -12.56 -16.46 6.26
CA TYR A 115 -13.66 -15.50 6.13
C TYR A 115 -14.22 -15.47 4.72
N GLU A 116 -15.44 -14.95 4.58
CA GLU A 116 -16.01 -14.59 3.28
C GLU A 116 -15.25 -13.43 2.64
N GLU A 117 -15.27 -13.38 1.30
CA GLU A 117 -14.49 -12.46 0.46
C GLU A 117 -14.56 -10.99 0.89
N LYS A 118 -15.77 -10.46 1.13
CA LYS A 118 -15.96 -9.06 1.54
C LYS A 118 -15.25 -8.75 2.86
N LEU A 119 -15.31 -9.68 3.82
CA LEU A 119 -14.67 -9.52 5.12
C LEU A 119 -13.15 -9.67 5.00
N ARG A 120 -12.66 -10.61 4.17
CA ARG A 120 -11.23 -10.72 3.81
C ARG A 120 -10.69 -9.38 3.32
N GLY A 121 -11.28 -8.83 2.26
CA GLY A 121 -10.85 -7.54 1.70
C GLY A 121 -10.82 -6.43 2.75
N THR A 122 -11.83 -6.37 3.63
CA THR A 122 -11.90 -5.39 4.72
C THR A 122 -10.76 -5.55 5.73
N ILE A 123 -10.45 -6.78 6.17
CA ILE A 123 -9.40 -7.05 7.16
C ILE A 123 -8.05 -6.57 6.65
N VAL A 124 -7.66 -6.92 5.43
CA VAL A 124 -6.37 -6.52 4.85
C VAL A 124 -6.29 -5.00 4.70
N ARG A 125 -7.32 -4.39 4.08
CA ARG A 125 -7.36 -2.94 3.85
C ARG A 125 -7.23 -2.15 5.15
N LYS A 126 -7.86 -2.60 6.24
CA LYS A 126 -7.83 -1.95 7.56
C LYS A 126 -6.57 -2.20 8.38
N THR A 127 -5.80 -3.25 8.11
CA THR A 127 -4.64 -3.63 8.95
C THR A 127 -3.31 -3.14 8.37
N VAL A 128 -3.16 -3.24 7.05
CA VAL A 128 -1.89 -2.95 6.35
C VAL A 128 -2.10 -2.23 5.02
N GLY A 129 -3.31 -2.28 4.48
CA GLY A 129 -3.63 -1.72 3.16
C GLY A 129 -4.10 -0.26 3.18
N PRO A 130 -4.90 0.14 2.18
CA PRO A 130 -5.22 1.56 1.92
C PRO A 130 -6.06 2.25 3.00
N ILE A 131 -6.92 1.52 3.73
CA ILE A 131 -7.67 2.12 4.85
C ILE A 131 -6.73 2.41 6.01
N ALA A 132 -5.83 1.48 6.36
CA ALA A 132 -4.83 1.70 7.40
C ALA A 132 -3.94 2.92 7.08
N LEU A 133 -3.52 3.06 5.83
CA LEU A 133 -2.74 4.20 5.36
C LEU A 133 -3.54 5.52 5.40
N SER A 134 -4.82 5.47 5.01
CA SER A 134 -5.71 6.63 5.09
C SER A 134 -5.89 7.11 6.53
N GLU A 135 -6.22 6.21 7.45
CA GLU A 135 -6.36 6.51 8.87
C GLU A 135 -5.08 7.09 9.47
N PHE A 136 -3.91 6.59 9.03
CA PHE A 136 -2.61 7.10 9.46
C PHE A 136 -2.37 8.54 8.96
N ILE A 137 -2.63 8.82 7.69
CA ILE A 137 -2.45 10.17 7.10
C ILE A 137 -3.40 11.19 7.72
N GLU A 138 -4.64 10.82 8.02
CA GLU A 138 -5.58 11.75 8.67
C GLU A 138 -5.12 12.16 10.08
N GLN A 139 -4.40 11.28 10.77
CA GLN A 139 -3.81 11.56 12.08
C GLN A 139 -2.47 12.31 11.96
N ASP A 140 -1.67 11.98 10.95
CA ASP A 140 -0.34 12.50 10.70
C ASP A 140 -0.39 13.63 9.67
N LYS A 141 -0.47 14.88 10.15
CA LYS A 141 -0.58 16.12 9.34
C LYS A 141 0.71 16.48 8.58
N GLU A 142 1.51 15.50 8.18
CA GLU A 142 2.70 15.70 7.38
C GLU A 142 2.40 16.07 5.92
N ASN A 143 3.45 16.48 5.22
CA ASN A 143 3.39 16.99 3.86
C ASN A 143 3.29 15.86 2.82
N VAL A 144 2.20 15.09 2.87
CA VAL A 144 1.83 14.11 1.85
C VAL A 144 0.93 14.80 0.82
N GLU A 145 1.34 14.79 -0.43
CA GLU A 145 0.56 15.30 -1.55
C GLU A 145 -0.33 14.18 -2.10
N ILE A 146 -1.65 14.37 -2.02
CA ILE A 146 -2.60 13.38 -2.54
C ILE A 146 -2.86 13.67 -4.02
N LEU A 147 -2.50 12.72 -4.89
CA LEU A 147 -2.74 12.85 -6.33
C LEU A 147 -4.25 12.72 -6.62
N PRO A 148 -4.84 13.57 -7.47
CA PRO A 148 -6.28 13.55 -7.71
C PRO A 148 -6.78 12.20 -8.29
N ALA A 149 -7.72 11.56 -7.59
CA ALA A 149 -8.24 10.24 -7.97
C ALA A 149 -8.84 10.22 -9.38
N ASN A 150 -9.47 11.32 -9.82
CA ASN A 150 -10.04 11.44 -11.17
C ASN A 150 -8.99 11.49 -12.30
N LEU A 151 -7.72 11.79 -11.99
CA LEU A 151 -6.64 11.83 -12.97
C LEU A 151 -5.76 10.57 -12.92
N PHE A 152 -5.72 9.90 -11.76
CA PHE A 152 -4.79 8.79 -11.53
C PHE A 152 -5.48 7.44 -11.25
N ASN A 153 -6.72 7.43 -10.78
CA ASN A 153 -7.41 6.23 -10.29
C ASN A 153 -8.65 5.85 -11.12
N ASN A 154 -9.27 6.83 -11.78
CA ASN A 154 -10.49 6.64 -12.56
C ASN A 154 -10.32 7.21 -13.96
N SER A 155 -10.53 6.38 -14.99
CA SER A 155 -10.34 6.79 -16.38
C SER A 155 -11.63 7.37 -16.98
N GLN A 156 -11.87 8.65 -16.74
CA GLN A 156 -12.83 9.44 -17.52
C GLN A 156 -12.13 10.69 -18.08
N GLY A 157 -11.99 10.77 -19.39
CA GLY A 157 -11.34 11.91 -20.06
C GLY A 157 -9.81 11.89 -19.96
N ILE A 158 -9.22 13.06 -19.67
CA ILE A 158 -7.77 13.25 -19.55
C ILE A 158 -7.29 12.59 -18.26
N CYS A 159 -6.37 11.64 -18.35
CA CYS A 159 -5.80 10.92 -17.20
C CYS A 159 -4.31 10.61 -17.40
N PHE A 160 -3.60 10.47 -16.27
CA PHE A 160 -2.20 10.10 -16.22
C PHE A 160 -2.02 8.60 -16.05
N THR A 161 -2.89 7.97 -15.26
CA THR A 161 -2.88 6.54 -15.00
C THR A 161 -4.28 5.96 -14.97
N LYS A 162 -4.39 4.64 -15.20
CA LYS A 162 -5.62 3.87 -15.08
C LYS A 162 -5.35 2.59 -14.32
N HIS A 163 -6.14 2.34 -13.28
CA HIS A 163 -6.07 1.14 -12.46
C HIS A 163 -7.14 0.16 -12.93
N HIS A 164 -6.74 -1.04 -13.35
CA HIS A 164 -7.65 -1.99 -14.03
C HIS A 164 -8.45 -2.88 -13.08
N GLN A 165 -8.02 -3.09 -11.83
CA GLN A 165 -8.73 -3.92 -10.84
C GLN A 165 -9.10 -3.19 -9.56
N THR A 166 -9.42 -1.89 -9.65
CA THR A 166 -9.82 -1.09 -8.48
C THR A 166 -10.98 -1.73 -7.72
N GLY A 167 -10.78 -1.99 -6.43
CA GLY A 167 -11.80 -2.55 -5.52
C GLY A 167 -11.83 -4.08 -5.44
N ILE A 168 -10.97 -4.78 -6.20
CA ILE A 168 -10.81 -6.23 -6.14
C ILE A 168 -9.66 -6.55 -5.17
N TRP A 169 -9.98 -7.04 -3.97
CA TRP A 169 -9.01 -7.32 -2.91
C TRP A 169 -9.19 -8.72 -2.32
N GLY A 170 -8.13 -9.52 -2.30
CA GLY A 170 -8.10 -10.82 -1.62
C GLY A 170 -8.18 -12.07 -2.51
N PHE A 171 -7.90 -11.94 -3.80
CA PHE A 171 -7.93 -13.04 -4.78
C PHE A 171 -6.56 -13.70 -5.03
N ILE A 172 -5.57 -13.41 -4.19
CA ILE A 172 -4.22 -13.93 -4.37
C ILE A 172 -4.10 -15.24 -3.60
N ASP A 173 -4.44 -16.36 -4.23
CA ASP A 173 -4.24 -17.73 -3.71
C ASP A 173 -2.77 -18.14 -3.77
#